data_AF-A0A928KBZ8-F1
#
_entry.id   AF-A0A928KBZ8-F1
#
_cell.length_a   1.000
_cell.length_b   1.000
_cell.length_c   1.000
_cell.angle_alpha   90.00
_cell.angle_beta   90.00
_cell.angle_gamma   90.00
#
_symmetry.space_group_name_H-M   'P 1'
#
loop_
_entity.id
_entity.type
_entity.pdbx_description
1 polymer ?
#
loop_
_entity_poly.entity_id
_entity_poly.type
_entity_poly.pdbx_seq_one_letter_code
_entity_poly.pdbx_strand_id
1 'polypeptide(L)'
;MAQTVKKENTRDKILRVSTRMFLENGYTPTTIQFVCSELGISKGNFTFHFHSKDDILAELVGILCKFQWKLMRNEADDGISNLLAICLELMSMAAACEESEVAKDFFVSTYQSPKCLEIIHNNDTARAKEVFAEYCPDWTDEQFREAEILVAGIEHATLNAIDKTVPLETRISGALNAIMTIYNVPEEIRRIKIEKVLAMDYRSIGKRIFNEFKEYVEKENAF
;
A
#
# COMPACT_ATOMS: atom_id res chain seq x y z
N MET A 1 18.68 -11.14 -28.89
CA MET A 1 19.10 -9.82 -28.39
C MET A 1 19.67 -10.02 -27.00
N ALA A 2 20.95 -9.72 -26.79
CA ALA A 2 21.59 -9.88 -25.49
C ALA A 2 21.09 -8.77 -24.55
N GLN A 3 20.44 -9.13 -23.45
CA GLN A 3 20.17 -8.21 -22.35
C GLN A 3 21.53 -7.79 -21.76
N THR A 4 21.89 -6.53 -21.96
CA THR A 4 23.05 -5.93 -21.30
C THR A 4 22.75 -5.87 -19.80
N VAL A 5 23.34 -6.79 -19.01
CA VAL A 5 23.24 -6.77 -17.55
C VAL A 5 23.88 -5.47 -17.06
N LYS A 6 23.06 -4.49 -16.70
CA LYS A 6 23.51 -3.23 -16.10
C LYS A 6 24.20 -3.58 -14.78
N LYS A 7 25.47 -3.21 -14.64
CA LYS A 7 26.22 -3.44 -13.39
C LYS A 7 25.51 -2.68 -12.27
N GLU A 8 24.97 -3.41 -11.30
CA GLU A 8 24.23 -2.84 -10.17
C GLU A 8 25.12 -1.83 -9.43
N ASN A 9 24.64 -0.60 -9.29
CA ASN A 9 25.37 0.46 -8.61
C ASN A 9 25.12 0.38 -7.08
N THR A 10 25.90 1.10 -6.28
CA THR A 10 25.78 1.04 -4.81
C THR A 10 24.43 1.55 -4.29
N ARG A 11 23.81 2.53 -4.95
CA ARG A 11 22.47 3.03 -4.61
C ARG A 11 21.44 1.92 -4.78
N ASP A 12 21.47 1.21 -5.91
CA ASP A 12 20.53 0.12 -6.22
C ASP A 12 20.67 -1.01 -5.19
N LYS A 13 21.90 -1.33 -4.77
CA LYS A 13 22.17 -2.31 -3.70
C LYS A 13 21.57 -1.88 -2.36
N ILE A 14 21.77 -0.62 -1.99
CA ILE A 14 21.22 -0.07 -0.75
C ILE A 14 19.71 -0.17 -0.77
N LEU A 15 19.09 0.23 -1.87
CA LEU A 15 17.65 0.21 -2.06
C LEU A 15 17.11 -1.22 -1.95
N ARG A 16 17.61 -2.16 -2.76
CA ARG A 16 17.19 -3.58 -2.75
C ARG A 16 17.32 -4.23 -1.36
N VAL A 17 18.46 -4.04 -0.70
CA VAL A 17 18.68 -4.66 0.62
C VAL A 17 17.78 -4.02 1.67
N SER A 18 17.63 -2.70 1.64
CA SER A 18 16.78 -1.99 2.60
C SER A 18 15.30 -2.37 2.43
N THR A 19 14.80 -2.44 1.19
CA THR A 19 13.40 -2.79 0.92
C THR A 19 13.09 -4.24 1.29
N ARG A 20 13.99 -5.18 0.97
CA ARG A 20 13.90 -6.55 1.49
C ARG A 20 13.81 -6.55 3.01
N MET A 21 14.73 -5.85 3.68
CA MET A 21 14.74 -5.81 5.15
C MET A 21 13.48 -5.16 5.75
N PHE A 22 12.91 -4.12 5.12
CA PHE A 22 11.63 -3.54 5.54
C PHE A 22 10.50 -4.57 5.46
N LEU A 23 10.46 -5.35 4.39
CA LEU A 23 9.41 -6.35 4.16
C LEU A 23 9.59 -7.64 4.96
N GLU A 24 10.81 -7.98 5.36
CA GLU A 24 11.14 -9.16 6.16
C GLU A 24 11.10 -8.89 7.67
N ASN A 25 11.66 -7.76 8.11
CA ASN A 25 11.87 -7.46 9.53
C ASN A 25 10.94 -6.35 10.05
N GLY A 26 10.29 -5.60 9.17
CA GLY A 26 9.59 -4.36 9.49
C GLY A 26 10.46 -3.14 9.20
N TYR A 27 9.81 -2.00 8.95
CA TYR A 27 10.46 -0.73 8.71
C TYR A 27 11.06 -0.13 9.99
N THR A 28 10.37 -0.19 11.12
CA THR A 28 10.81 0.39 12.40
C THR A 28 12.13 -0.23 12.89
N PRO A 29 12.27 -1.56 13.03
CA PRO A 29 13.52 -2.18 13.49
C PRO A 29 14.66 -2.12 12.47
N THR A 30 14.37 -1.85 11.19
CA THR A 30 15.40 -1.74 10.15
C THR A 30 16.09 -0.37 10.21
N THR A 31 17.19 -0.30 10.96
CA THR A 31 18.02 0.91 11.08
C THR A 31 19.01 1.06 9.92
N ILE A 32 19.42 2.31 9.63
CA ILE A 32 20.51 2.57 8.66
C ILE A 32 21.77 1.79 9.01
N GLN A 33 22.09 1.67 10.30
CA GLN A 33 23.26 0.90 10.74
C GLN A 33 23.10 -0.59 10.45
N PHE A 34 21.90 -1.15 10.63
CA PHE A 34 21.63 -2.56 10.33
C PHE A 34 21.81 -2.84 8.84
N VAL A 35 21.27 -1.98 7.97
CA VAL A 35 21.47 -2.06 6.51
C VAL A 35 22.95 -1.92 6.14
N CYS A 36 23.68 -0.96 6.73
CA CYS A 36 25.10 -0.75 6.45
C CYS A 36 25.93 -1.99 6.82
N SER A 37 25.62 -2.60 7.97
CA SER A 37 26.28 -3.84 8.42
C SER A 37 26.02 -4.99 7.45
N GLU A 38 24.78 -5.18 6.99
CA GLU A 38 24.41 -6.21 5.99
C GLU A 38 25.18 -6.02 4.67
N LEU A 39 25.34 -4.77 4.22
CA LEU A 39 26.01 -4.43 2.96
C LEU A 39 27.54 -4.35 3.07
N GLY A 40 28.10 -4.37 4.28
CA GLY A 40 29.53 -4.13 4.50
C GLY A 40 29.99 -2.73 4.09
N ILE A 41 29.12 -1.71 4.20
CA ILE A 41 29.43 -0.31 3.85
C ILE A 41 29.44 0.59 5.08
N SER A 42 30.07 1.76 4.97
CA SER A 42 30.01 2.77 6.03
C SER A 42 28.69 3.54 5.98
N LYS A 43 28.29 4.11 7.14
CA LYS A 43 27.16 5.04 7.20
C LYS A 43 27.34 6.23 6.25
N GLY A 44 28.56 6.74 6.11
CA GLY A 44 28.89 7.82 5.18
C GLY A 44 28.61 7.45 3.71
N ASN A 45 28.92 6.21 3.33
CA ASN A 45 28.60 5.69 2.00
C ASN A 45 27.09 5.57 1.78
N PHE A 46 26.33 5.09 2.79
CA PHE A 46 24.86 5.08 2.72
C PHE A 46 24.29 6.50 2.56
N THR A 47 24.73 7.44 3.40
CA THR A 47 24.20 8.82 3.43
C THR A 47 24.54 9.62 2.17
N PHE A 48 25.53 9.19 1.39
CA PHE A 48 25.81 9.75 0.08
C PHE A 48 24.69 9.44 -0.94
N HIS A 49 23.98 8.32 -0.77
CA HIS A 49 22.93 7.86 -1.67
C HIS A 49 21.52 8.15 -1.16
N PHE A 50 21.28 7.99 0.15
CA PHE A 50 19.98 8.20 0.79
C PHE A 50 20.15 8.99 2.08
N HIS A 51 19.37 10.06 2.26
CA HIS A 51 19.48 10.91 3.45
C HIS A 51 18.86 10.22 4.67
N SER A 52 17.85 9.37 4.44
CA SER A 52 17.06 8.71 5.47
C SER A 52 16.50 7.38 4.98
N LYS A 53 16.03 6.53 5.91
CA LYS A 53 15.26 5.33 5.54
C LYS A 53 13.89 5.65 4.93
N ASP A 54 13.35 6.85 5.18
CA ASP A 54 12.10 7.34 4.57
C ASP A 54 12.23 7.56 3.07
N ASP A 55 13.40 7.98 2.59
CA ASP A 55 13.66 8.13 1.15
C ASP A 55 13.50 6.77 0.43
N ILE A 56 14.00 5.72 1.06
CA ILE A 56 13.91 4.35 0.55
C ILE A 56 12.46 3.84 0.68
N LEU A 57 11.80 4.10 1.81
CA LEU A 57 10.40 3.70 2.00
C LEU A 57 9.49 4.36 0.95
N ALA A 58 9.71 5.65 0.64
CA ALA A 58 8.96 6.37 -0.38
C ALA A 58 9.15 5.74 -1.78
N GLU A 59 10.38 5.38 -2.17
CA GLU A 59 10.62 4.65 -3.43
C GLU A 59 9.89 3.31 -3.46
N LEU A 60 9.90 2.57 -2.36
CA LEU A 60 9.19 1.29 -2.24
C LEU A 60 7.67 1.47 -2.35
N VAL A 61 7.10 2.51 -1.73
CA VAL A 61 5.67 2.84 -1.82
C VAL A 61 5.27 3.16 -3.25
N GLY A 62 6.08 3.92 -3.99
CA GLY A 62 5.80 4.19 -5.40
C GLY A 62 5.71 2.93 -6.27
N ILE A 63 6.46 1.88 -5.91
CA ILE A 63 6.39 0.56 -6.56
C ILE A 63 5.17 -0.21 -6.08
N LEU A 64 4.93 -0.24 -4.77
CA LEU A 64 3.78 -0.89 -4.15
C LEU A 64 2.47 -0.41 -4.76
N CYS A 65 2.27 0.90 -4.89
CA CYS A 65 1.08 1.48 -5.48
C CYS A 65 0.82 0.88 -6.88
N LYS A 66 1.81 0.91 -7.77
CA LYS A 66 1.67 0.37 -9.14
C LYS A 66 1.37 -1.13 -9.15
N PHE A 67 2.02 -1.87 -8.25
CA PHE A 67 1.87 -3.31 -8.11
C PHE A 67 0.47 -3.70 -7.64
N GLN A 68 0.01 -3.11 -6.52
CA GLN A 68 -1.31 -3.39 -5.93
C GLN A 68 -2.43 -3.10 -6.91
N TRP A 69 -2.39 -1.96 -7.60
CA TRP A 69 -3.45 -1.57 -8.52
C TRP A 69 -3.65 -2.57 -9.67
N LYS A 70 -2.55 -3.09 -10.21
CA LYS A 70 -2.59 -4.11 -11.26
C LYS A 70 -3.19 -5.42 -10.73
N LEU A 71 -2.75 -5.86 -9.56
CA LEU A 71 -3.24 -7.12 -8.97
C LEU A 71 -4.70 -7.03 -8.54
N MET A 72 -5.11 -5.98 -7.84
CA MET A 72 -6.49 -5.85 -7.35
C MET A 72 -7.49 -5.78 -8.50
N ARG A 73 -7.12 -5.13 -9.61
CA ARG A 73 -7.93 -5.19 -10.82
C ARG A 73 -8.01 -6.59 -11.40
N ASN A 74 -6.89 -7.30 -11.52
CA ASN A 74 -6.89 -8.68 -12.02
C ASN A 74 -7.72 -9.63 -11.15
N GLU A 75 -7.66 -9.49 -9.82
CA GLU A 75 -8.48 -10.28 -8.88
C GLU A 75 -9.97 -9.91 -8.96
N ALA A 76 -10.27 -8.67 -9.32
CA ALA A 76 -11.63 -8.22 -9.61
C ALA A 76 -12.08 -8.58 -11.05
N ASP A 77 -11.17 -8.97 -11.95
CA ASP A 77 -11.42 -9.04 -13.41
C ASP A 77 -12.18 -10.28 -13.88
N ASP A 78 -12.70 -11.12 -12.97
CA ASP A 78 -13.78 -12.08 -13.28
C ASP A 78 -15.15 -11.36 -13.46
N GLY A 79 -15.14 -10.15 -14.04
CA GLY A 79 -16.32 -9.35 -14.37
C GLY A 79 -16.80 -8.40 -13.26
N ILE A 80 -15.92 -7.92 -12.38
CA ILE A 80 -16.28 -7.07 -11.24
C ILE A 80 -15.84 -5.61 -11.44
N SER A 81 -16.67 -4.67 -10.98
CA SER A 81 -16.41 -3.22 -11.00
C SER A 81 -15.10 -2.82 -10.30
N ASN A 82 -14.40 -1.80 -10.81
CA ASN A 82 -13.24 -1.15 -10.17
C ASN A 82 -13.48 -0.75 -8.71
N LEU A 83 -14.72 -0.43 -8.34
CA LEU A 83 -15.11 -0.17 -6.96
C LEU A 83 -14.86 -1.36 -6.00
N LEU A 84 -15.03 -2.61 -6.48
CA LEU A 84 -14.70 -3.78 -5.67
C LEU A 84 -13.19 -3.95 -5.53
N ALA A 85 -12.40 -3.58 -6.54
CA ALA A 85 -10.94 -3.64 -6.44
C ALA A 85 -10.43 -2.73 -5.30
N ILE A 86 -10.96 -1.51 -5.16
CA ILE A 86 -10.65 -0.62 -4.02
C ILE A 86 -11.08 -1.26 -2.69
N CYS A 87 -12.27 -1.87 -2.65
CA CYS A 87 -12.74 -2.54 -1.43
C CYS A 87 -11.83 -3.71 -1.03
N LEU A 88 -11.40 -4.51 -2.01
CA LEU A 88 -10.52 -5.65 -1.83
C LEU A 88 -9.11 -5.22 -1.42
N GLU A 89 -8.61 -4.09 -1.93
CA GLU A 89 -7.30 -3.52 -1.58
C GLU A 89 -7.22 -3.24 -0.08
N LEU A 90 -8.14 -2.41 0.45
CA LEU A 90 -8.16 -2.09 1.88
C LEU A 90 -8.38 -3.33 2.74
N MET A 91 -9.31 -4.21 2.35
CA MET A 91 -9.62 -5.41 3.13
C MET A 91 -8.42 -6.37 3.20
N SER A 92 -7.72 -6.56 2.09
CA SER A 92 -6.53 -7.40 1.99
C SER A 92 -5.35 -6.82 2.79
N MET A 93 -5.16 -5.49 2.73
CA MET A 93 -4.14 -4.80 3.53
C MET A 93 -4.44 -4.92 5.03
N ALA A 94 -5.68 -4.67 5.44
CA ALA A 94 -6.08 -4.77 6.83
C ALA A 94 -5.95 -6.21 7.37
N ALA A 95 -6.27 -7.22 6.57
CA ALA A 95 -6.04 -8.62 6.94
C ALA A 95 -4.55 -8.94 7.08
N ALA A 96 -3.69 -8.47 6.17
CA ALA A 96 -2.24 -8.65 6.28
C ALA A 96 -1.69 -8.00 7.56
N CYS A 97 -2.14 -6.80 7.91
CA CYS A 97 -1.79 -6.12 9.16
C CYS A 97 -2.30 -6.85 10.41
N GLU A 98 -3.45 -7.52 10.33
CA GLU A 98 -4.01 -8.30 11.44
C GLU A 98 -3.20 -9.57 11.72
N GLU A 99 -2.61 -10.16 10.68
CA GLU A 99 -1.94 -11.47 10.73
C GLU A 99 -0.40 -11.36 10.85
N SER A 100 0.18 -10.20 10.56
CA SER A 100 1.63 -10.00 10.56
C SER A 100 2.03 -8.64 11.12
N GLU A 101 2.74 -8.64 12.26
CA GLU A 101 3.32 -7.43 12.84
C GLU A 101 4.33 -6.75 11.90
N VAL A 102 5.01 -7.52 11.05
CA VAL A 102 5.92 -6.98 10.03
C VAL A 102 5.13 -6.23 8.95
N ALA A 103 4.04 -6.82 8.45
CA ALA A 103 3.17 -6.13 7.49
C ALA A 103 2.53 -4.90 8.12
N LYS A 104 2.05 -5.01 9.36
CA LYS A 104 1.47 -3.90 10.11
C LYS A 104 2.46 -2.76 10.26
N ASP A 105 3.67 -3.04 10.75
CA ASP A 105 4.72 -2.04 10.91
C ASP A 105 5.07 -1.37 9.58
N PHE A 106 5.18 -2.15 8.50
CA PHE A 106 5.40 -1.62 7.16
C PHE A 106 4.29 -0.67 6.71
N PHE A 107 3.04 -1.13 6.62
CA PHE A 107 1.93 -0.31 6.13
C PHE A 107 1.65 0.88 7.04
N VAL A 108 1.63 0.72 8.36
CA VAL A 108 1.41 1.85 9.28
C VAL A 108 2.51 2.90 9.12
N SER A 109 3.76 2.49 8.92
CA SER A 109 4.87 3.43 8.69
C SER A 109 4.72 4.24 7.39
N THR A 110 4.10 3.68 6.34
CA THR A 110 3.88 4.44 5.09
C THR A 110 2.90 5.60 5.31
N TYR A 111 1.85 5.42 6.11
CA TYR A 111 0.92 6.51 6.45
C TYR A 111 1.48 7.50 7.47
N GLN A 112 2.59 7.19 8.14
CA GLN A 112 3.26 8.09 9.09
C GLN A 112 4.38 8.93 8.46
N SER A 113 4.89 8.54 7.30
CA SER A 113 5.93 9.27 6.59
C SER A 113 5.32 10.31 5.63
N PRO A 114 5.62 11.62 5.77
CA PRO A 114 5.11 12.65 4.86
C PRO A 114 5.48 12.41 3.39
N LYS A 115 6.67 11.83 3.15
CA LYS A 115 7.14 11.51 1.79
C LYS A 115 6.31 10.40 1.14
N CYS A 116 5.94 9.40 1.94
CA CYS A 116 5.09 8.31 1.48
C CYS A 116 3.66 8.81 1.26
N LEU A 117 3.11 9.61 2.18
CA LEU A 117 1.78 10.21 2.03
C LEU A 117 1.66 11.06 0.77
N GLU A 118 2.68 11.83 0.41
CA GLU A 118 2.66 12.59 -0.86
C GLU A 118 2.52 11.66 -2.07
N ILE A 119 3.21 10.52 -2.08
CA ILE A 119 3.11 9.51 -3.15
C ILE A 119 1.72 8.87 -3.15
N ILE A 120 1.25 8.42 -1.98
CA ILE A 120 -0.06 7.78 -1.77
C ILE A 120 -1.17 8.72 -2.27
N HIS A 121 -1.25 9.95 -1.76
CA HIS A 121 -2.29 10.91 -2.15
C HIS A 121 -2.27 11.20 -3.66
N ASN A 122 -1.10 11.39 -4.27
CA ASN A 122 -1.02 11.65 -5.72
C ASN A 122 -1.53 10.46 -6.54
N ASN A 123 -1.13 9.25 -6.17
CA ASN A 123 -1.55 8.04 -6.84
C ASN A 123 -3.04 7.73 -6.60
N ASP A 124 -3.51 7.83 -5.36
CA ASP A 124 -4.88 7.48 -5.00
C ASP A 124 -5.87 8.53 -5.47
N THR A 125 -5.49 9.81 -5.54
CA THR A 125 -6.33 10.84 -6.21
C THR A 125 -6.59 10.48 -7.66
N ALA A 126 -5.57 10.00 -8.38
CA ALA A 126 -5.73 9.61 -9.78
C ALA A 126 -6.66 8.38 -9.92
N ARG A 127 -6.51 7.38 -9.03
CA ARG A 127 -7.39 6.20 -9.01
C ARG A 127 -8.81 6.54 -8.58
N ALA A 128 -8.97 7.38 -7.57
CA ALA A 128 -10.26 7.80 -7.07
C ALA A 128 -11.07 8.49 -8.17
N LYS A 129 -10.44 9.30 -9.02
CA LYS A 129 -11.10 9.84 -10.21
C LYS A 129 -11.49 8.75 -11.20
N GLU A 130 -10.62 7.79 -11.47
CA GLU A 130 -10.91 6.66 -12.37
C GLU A 130 -12.14 5.86 -11.90
N VAL A 131 -12.30 5.68 -10.58
CA VAL A 131 -13.35 4.82 -10.02
C VAL A 131 -14.61 5.56 -9.59
N PHE A 132 -14.48 6.76 -9.01
CA PHE A 132 -15.58 7.45 -8.37
C PHE A 132 -16.16 8.63 -9.18
N ALA A 133 -15.59 8.98 -10.35
CA ALA A 133 -16.12 10.07 -11.17
C ALA A 133 -17.58 9.86 -11.58
N GLU A 134 -18.05 8.61 -11.71
CA GLU A 134 -19.47 8.32 -11.99
C GLU A 134 -20.41 8.72 -10.84
N TYR A 135 -19.93 8.73 -9.60
CA TYR A 135 -20.69 9.13 -8.41
C TYR A 135 -20.45 10.59 -8.02
N CYS A 136 -19.38 11.20 -8.53
CA CYS A 136 -18.97 12.57 -8.28
C CYS A 136 -18.77 13.37 -9.58
N PRO A 137 -19.79 13.49 -10.46
CA PRO A 137 -19.63 14.06 -11.80
C PRO A 137 -19.24 15.55 -11.79
N ASP A 138 -19.60 16.27 -10.73
CA ASP A 138 -19.36 17.72 -10.60
C ASP A 138 -18.11 18.04 -9.76
N TRP A 139 -17.36 17.02 -9.32
CA TRP A 139 -16.17 17.23 -8.50
C TRP A 139 -14.98 17.71 -9.32
N THR A 140 -14.26 18.67 -8.75
CA THR A 140 -12.99 19.17 -9.23
C THR A 140 -11.82 18.32 -8.76
N ASP A 141 -10.67 18.50 -9.41
CA ASP A 141 -9.39 17.94 -9.00
C ASP A 141 -8.99 18.22 -7.55
N GLU A 142 -9.42 19.35 -7.01
CA GLU A 142 -9.16 19.76 -5.63
C GLU A 142 -10.02 18.98 -4.65
N GLN A 143 -11.30 18.75 -4.97
CA GLN A 143 -12.21 17.98 -4.12
C GLN A 143 -11.82 16.50 -4.03
N PHE A 144 -11.33 15.92 -5.13
CA PHE A 144 -10.75 14.56 -5.07
C PHE A 144 -9.51 14.50 -4.17
N ARG A 145 -8.64 15.52 -4.20
CA ARG A 145 -7.47 15.57 -3.31
C ARG A 145 -7.86 15.75 -1.84
N GLU A 146 -8.85 16.61 -1.57
CA GLU A 146 -9.40 16.80 -0.23
C GLU A 146 -9.98 15.49 0.33
N ALA A 147 -10.78 14.79 -0.48
CA ALA A 147 -11.33 13.49 -0.11
C ALA A 147 -10.23 12.47 0.20
N GLU A 148 -9.19 12.38 -0.61
CA GLU A 148 -8.09 11.42 -0.41
C GLU A 148 -7.30 11.66 0.88
N ILE A 149 -7.18 12.92 1.34
CA ILE A 149 -6.59 13.20 2.66
C ILE A 149 -7.41 12.54 3.78
N LEU A 150 -8.75 12.59 3.68
CA LEU A 150 -9.65 11.96 4.65
C LEU A 150 -9.61 10.43 4.55
N VAL A 151 -9.59 9.90 3.33
CA VAL A 151 -9.51 8.46 3.05
C VAL A 151 -8.23 7.87 3.65
N ALA A 152 -7.07 8.47 3.40
CA ALA A 152 -5.80 8.02 3.98
C ALA A 152 -5.84 7.99 5.52
N GLY A 153 -6.55 8.94 6.15
CA GLY A 153 -6.80 8.94 7.59
C GLY A 153 -7.64 7.75 8.06
N ILE A 154 -8.72 7.43 7.35
CA ILE A 154 -9.59 6.28 7.64
C ILE A 154 -8.82 4.96 7.47
N GLU A 155 -8.06 4.82 6.40
CA GLU A 155 -7.24 3.64 6.14
C GLU A 155 -6.20 3.46 7.24
N HIS A 156 -5.42 4.49 7.55
CA HIS A 156 -4.43 4.44 8.63
C HIS A 156 -5.04 4.06 9.98
N ALA A 157 -6.19 4.64 10.35
CA ALA A 157 -6.89 4.30 11.58
C ALA A 157 -7.35 2.83 11.60
N THR A 158 -7.78 2.31 10.45
CA THR A 158 -8.24 0.92 10.29
C THR A 158 -7.08 -0.07 10.46
N LEU A 159 -5.94 0.22 9.82
CA LEU A 159 -4.73 -0.62 9.88
C LEU A 159 -4.05 -0.56 11.25
N ASN A 160 -4.12 0.58 11.94
CA ASN A 160 -3.46 0.81 13.22
C ASN A 160 -4.39 0.59 14.43
N ALA A 161 -5.51 -0.12 14.27
CA ALA A 161 -6.40 -0.41 15.39
C ALA A 161 -5.66 -1.12 16.54
N ILE A 162 -5.73 -0.52 17.74
CA ILE A 162 -5.13 -1.07 18.98
C ILE A 162 -6.16 -1.93 19.70
N ASP A 163 -7.39 -1.44 19.81
CA ASP A 163 -8.50 -2.18 20.37
C ASP A 163 -9.06 -3.15 19.33
N LYS A 164 -8.90 -4.46 19.60
CA LYS A 164 -9.37 -5.55 18.76
C LYS A 164 -10.63 -6.24 19.30
N THR A 165 -11.31 -5.63 20.28
CA THR A 165 -12.61 -6.13 20.75
C THR A 165 -13.68 -6.10 19.66
N VAL A 166 -13.55 -5.16 18.72
CA VAL A 166 -14.36 -5.12 17.50
C VAL A 166 -13.71 -6.01 16.43
N PRO A 167 -14.45 -7.00 15.88
CA PRO A 167 -13.95 -7.88 14.83
C PRO A 167 -13.38 -7.11 13.63
N LEU A 168 -12.38 -7.70 12.96
CA LEU A 168 -11.71 -7.09 11.81
C LEU A 168 -12.73 -6.74 10.71
N GLU A 169 -13.64 -7.66 10.43
CA GLU A 169 -14.66 -7.56 9.40
C GLU A 169 -15.60 -6.37 9.68
N THR A 170 -15.97 -6.17 10.94
CA THR A 170 -16.78 -5.03 11.38
C THR A 170 -16.03 -3.71 11.20
N ARG A 171 -14.74 -3.65 11.57
CA ARG A 171 -13.90 -2.46 11.41
C ARG A 171 -13.73 -2.09 9.93
N ILE A 172 -13.35 -3.05 9.09
CA ILE A 172 -13.15 -2.83 7.66
C ILE A 172 -14.47 -2.46 6.97
N SER A 173 -15.59 -3.09 7.32
CA SER A 173 -16.91 -2.74 6.76
C SER A 173 -17.29 -1.30 7.09
N GLY A 174 -17.04 -0.86 8.32
CA GLY A 174 -17.24 0.53 8.73
C GLY A 174 -16.36 1.50 7.93
N ALA A 175 -15.07 1.18 7.76
CA ALA A 175 -14.13 1.97 6.98
C ALA A 175 -14.54 2.08 5.50
N LEU A 176 -14.84 0.95 4.85
CA LEU A 176 -15.29 0.91 3.46
C LEU A 176 -16.59 1.70 3.25
N ASN A 177 -17.55 1.56 4.17
CA ASN A 177 -18.78 2.34 4.09
C ASN A 177 -18.51 3.83 4.22
N ALA A 178 -17.62 4.25 5.12
CA ALA A 178 -17.25 5.66 5.29
C ALA A 178 -16.55 6.22 4.04
N ILE A 179 -15.54 5.51 3.51
CA ILE A 179 -14.80 5.90 2.30
C ILE A 179 -15.75 6.05 1.11
N MET A 180 -16.58 5.05 0.83
CA MET A 180 -17.52 5.13 -0.28
C MET A 180 -18.62 6.19 -0.07
N THR A 181 -18.93 6.54 1.19
CA THR A 181 -19.85 7.65 1.49
C THR A 181 -19.24 9.00 1.16
N ILE A 182 -17.93 9.21 1.40
CA ILE A 182 -17.21 10.43 0.98
C ILE A 182 -17.38 10.64 -0.52
N TYR A 183 -17.32 9.57 -1.31
CA TYR A 183 -17.49 9.57 -2.76
C TYR A 183 -18.94 9.48 -3.26
N ASN A 184 -19.93 9.75 -2.42
CA ASN A 184 -21.35 9.73 -2.78
C ASN A 184 -21.86 8.41 -3.41
N VAL A 185 -21.16 7.30 -3.20
CA VAL A 185 -21.60 5.99 -3.71
C VAL A 185 -22.94 5.65 -3.03
N PRO A 186 -24.02 5.33 -3.78
CA PRO A 186 -25.31 4.99 -3.20
C PRO A 186 -25.25 3.84 -2.19
N GLU A 187 -26.02 3.94 -1.10
CA GLU A 187 -26.00 2.98 0.02
C GLU A 187 -26.19 1.53 -0.41
N GLU A 188 -27.13 1.29 -1.33
CA GLU A 188 -27.39 -0.04 -1.88
C GLU A 188 -26.14 -0.62 -2.56
N ILE A 189 -25.43 0.20 -3.34
CA ILE A 189 -24.19 -0.20 -4.01
C ILE A 189 -23.11 -0.48 -2.96
N ARG A 190 -22.94 0.40 -1.97
CA ARG A 190 -21.96 0.20 -0.89
C ARG A 190 -22.18 -1.13 -0.17
N ARG A 191 -23.43 -1.43 0.23
CA ARG A 191 -23.79 -2.68 0.90
C ARG A 191 -23.44 -3.89 0.06
N ILE A 192 -23.84 -3.90 -1.22
CA ILE A 192 -23.54 -4.99 -2.15
C ILE A 192 -22.03 -5.22 -2.28
N LYS A 193 -21.21 -4.16 -2.38
CA LYS A 193 -19.76 -4.30 -2.51
C LYS A 193 -19.11 -4.82 -1.23
N ILE A 194 -19.54 -4.32 -0.07
CA ILE A 194 -19.04 -4.78 1.24
C ILE A 194 -19.39 -6.24 1.47
N GLU A 195 -20.64 -6.65 1.24
CA GLU A 195 -21.06 -8.05 1.36
C GLU A 195 -20.27 -8.95 0.42
N LYS A 196 -20.03 -8.50 -0.82
CA LYS A 196 -19.29 -9.27 -1.81
C LYS A 196 -17.83 -9.47 -1.41
N VAL A 197 -17.13 -8.42 -0.95
CA VAL A 197 -15.71 -8.56 -0.54
C VAL A 197 -15.57 -9.39 0.74
N LEU A 198 -16.52 -9.29 1.68
CA LEU A 198 -16.55 -10.13 2.88
C LEU A 198 -16.76 -11.62 2.57
N ALA A 199 -17.45 -11.93 1.48
CA ALA A 199 -17.64 -13.30 1.02
C ALA A 199 -16.41 -13.87 0.27
N MET A 200 -15.42 -13.03 -0.06
CA MET A 200 -14.16 -13.47 -0.68
C MET A 200 -13.18 -13.96 0.40
N ASP A 201 -12.21 -14.78 0.01
CA ASP A 201 -11.10 -15.16 0.89
C ASP A 201 -10.03 -14.06 0.94
N TYR A 202 -10.42 -12.88 1.44
CA TYR A 202 -9.55 -11.69 1.49
C TYR A 202 -8.30 -11.90 2.34
N ARG A 203 -8.33 -12.83 3.29
CA ARG A 203 -7.16 -13.19 4.11
C ARG A 203 -6.09 -13.88 3.27
N SER A 204 -6.48 -14.94 2.55
CA SER A 204 -5.58 -15.61 1.62
C SER A 204 -5.10 -14.67 0.51
N ILE A 205 -5.99 -13.83 -0.03
CA ILE A 205 -5.64 -12.83 -1.04
C ILE A 205 -4.60 -11.84 -0.49
N GLY A 206 -4.84 -11.23 0.68
CA GLY A 206 -3.90 -10.29 1.28
C GLY A 206 -2.54 -10.90 1.59
N LYS A 207 -2.50 -12.11 2.14
CA LYS A 207 -1.25 -12.85 2.36
C LYS A 207 -0.52 -13.14 1.06
N ARG A 208 -1.23 -13.60 0.03
CA ARG A 208 -0.66 -13.89 -1.29
C ARG A 208 -0.07 -12.63 -1.91
N ILE A 209 -0.84 -11.54 -1.96
CA ILE A 209 -0.42 -10.27 -2.58
C ILE A 209 0.79 -9.68 -1.85
N PHE A 210 0.81 -9.72 -0.52
CA PHE A 210 1.98 -9.25 0.23
C PHE A 210 3.23 -10.08 -0.06
N ASN A 211 3.10 -11.41 -0.19
CA ASN A 211 4.22 -12.28 -0.55
C ASN A 211 4.67 -12.10 -2.01
N GLU A 212 3.73 -11.98 -2.95
CA GLU A 212 4.05 -11.68 -4.35
C GLU A 212 4.75 -10.32 -4.47
N PHE A 213 4.37 -9.33 -3.66
CA PHE A 213 5.06 -8.05 -3.61
C PHE A 213 6.50 -8.19 -3.12
N LYS A 214 6.75 -9.00 -2.08
CA LYS A 214 8.11 -9.32 -1.62
C LYS A 214 8.94 -9.94 -2.73
N GLU A 215 8.39 -10.95 -3.39
CA GLU A 215 9.07 -11.61 -4.50
C GLU A 215 9.32 -10.67 -5.67
N TYR A 216 8.38 -9.78 -5.97
CA TYR A 216 8.50 -8.77 -7.03
C TYR A 216 9.66 -7.82 -6.75
N VAL A 217 9.77 -7.32 -5.51
CA VAL A 217 10.85 -6.42 -5.07
C VAL A 217 12.22 -7.13 -5.05
N GLU A 218 12.26 -8.44 -4.83
CA GLU A 218 13.50 -9.23 -4.82
C GLU A 218 13.98 -9.67 -6.21
N LYS A 219 13.05 -10.12 -7.07
CA LYS A 219 13.35 -10.73 -8.39
C LYS A 219 13.52 -9.70 -9.49
N GLU A 220 12.66 -8.68 -9.49
CA GLU A 220 12.86 -7.57 -10.40
C GLU A 220 13.87 -6.63 -9.74
N ASN A 221 14.90 -6.25 -10.47
CA ASN A 221 15.54 -4.96 -10.21
C ASN A 221 14.46 -3.91 -10.48
N ALA A 222 13.48 -3.75 -9.58
CA ALA A 222 12.39 -2.79 -9.67
C ALA A 222 12.89 -1.34 -9.54
N PHE A 223 14.21 -1.17 -9.72
CA PHE A 223 15.09 -0.05 -9.48
C PHE A 223 16.15 0.00 -10.59
#